data_AF-W7U996-F1
#
_entry.id   AF-W7U996-F1
#
_cell.length_a   1.000
_cell.length_b   1.000
_cell.length_c   1.000
_cell.angle_alpha   90.00
_cell.angle_beta   90.00
_cell.angle_gamma   90.00
#
_symmetry.space_group_name_H-M   'P 1'
#
loop_
_entity.id
_entity.type
_entity.pdbx_description
1 polymer ?
#
loop_
_entity_poly.entity_id
_entity_poly.type
_entity_poly.pdbx_seq_one_letter_code
_entity_poly.pdbx_strand_id
1 'polypeptide(L)'
;MPNVRAPKLEILELKDDFIKFILSDTDASVANALRRVMIAEVPTLAIDLVSFEVNSSVLNDEYLAHRLGLIPLRSVNPRYKKVADLKDFRDCDCDSHCSRCSVELSLDVSVGRTRPLLLRG
;
A
#
# COMPACT_ATOMS: atom_id res chain seq x y z
N MET A 1 -10.72 -10.53 36.81
CA MET A 1 -10.65 -9.05 36.91
C MET A 1 -12.05 -8.51 36.60
N PRO A 2 -12.75 -7.85 37.54
CA PRO A 2 -14.22 -7.77 37.47
C PRO A 2 -14.81 -6.55 36.74
N ASN A 3 -14.03 -5.69 36.07
CA ASN A 3 -14.55 -4.57 35.28
C ASN A 3 -14.01 -4.62 33.85
N VAL A 4 -14.56 -5.49 33.01
CA VAL A 4 -14.29 -5.47 31.57
C VAL A 4 -15.04 -4.27 30.99
N ARG A 5 -14.32 -3.19 30.71
CA ARG A 5 -14.86 -2.08 29.93
C ARG A 5 -15.11 -2.58 28.51
N ALA A 6 -16.34 -2.46 28.04
CA ALA A 6 -16.71 -2.81 26.68
C ALA A 6 -16.68 -1.53 25.83
N PRO A 7 -15.70 -1.37 24.92
CA PRO A 7 -15.61 -0.17 24.09
C PRO A 7 -16.85 -0.04 23.20
N LYS A 8 -17.40 1.18 23.11
CA LYS A 8 -18.54 1.51 22.24
C LYS A 8 -18.08 2.36 21.07
N LEU A 9 -18.56 2.02 19.87
CA LEU A 9 -18.27 2.72 18.62
C LEU A 9 -19.54 3.40 18.10
N GLU A 10 -19.46 4.70 17.83
CA GLU A 10 -20.52 5.47 17.17
C GLU A 10 -19.98 6.07 15.87
N ILE A 11 -20.55 5.71 14.73
CA ILE A 11 -20.13 6.22 13.42
C ILE A 11 -20.89 7.51 13.13
N LEU A 12 -20.15 8.60 12.90
CA LEU A 12 -20.71 9.91 12.57
C LEU A 12 -20.82 10.13 11.07
N GLU A 13 -19.81 9.71 10.31
CA GLU A 13 -19.73 9.91 8.87
C GLU A 13 -18.91 8.79 8.22
N LEU A 14 -19.41 8.28 7.09
CA LEU A 14 -18.73 7.27 6.29
C LEU A 14 -18.74 7.73 4.83
N LYS A 15 -17.55 7.91 4.26
CA LYS A 15 -17.30 8.24 2.86
C LYS A 15 -16.23 7.31 2.30
N ASP A 16 -16.04 7.36 0.98
CA ASP A 16 -15.09 6.49 0.30
C ASP A 16 -13.64 6.70 0.77
N ASP A 17 -13.27 7.94 1.12
CA ASP A 17 -11.88 8.31 1.46
C ASP A 17 -11.65 8.44 2.98
N PHE A 18 -12.70 8.52 3.80
CA PHE A 18 -12.55 8.65 5.25
C PHE A 18 -13.76 8.14 6.05
N ILE A 19 -13.48 7.78 7.30
CA ILE A 19 -14.47 7.45 8.32
C ILE A 19 -14.28 8.36 9.53
N LYS A 20 -15.38 8.87 10.08
CA LYS A 20 -15.39 9.64 11.33
C LYS A 20 -16.25 8.92 12.36
N PHE A 21 -15.67 8.61 13.51
CA PHE A 21 -16.36 7.88 14.58
C PHE A 21 -15.92 8.37 15.97
N ILE A 22 -16.74 8.06 16.98
CA ILE A 22 -16.45 8.25 18.40
C ILE A 22 -16.22 6.88 19.04
N LEU A 23 -15.14 6.76 19.81
CA LEU A 23 -14.83 5.58 20.60
C LEU A 23 -14.97 5.93 22.09
N SER A 24 -15.95 5.31 22.75
CA SER A 24 -16.32 5.53 24.15
C SER A 24 -16.07 4.27 25.00
N ASP A 25 -16.12 4.40 26.32
CA ASP A 25 -15.96 3.28 27.26
C ASP A 25 -14.62 2.50 27.10
N THR A 26 -13.53 3.22 26.80
CA THR A 26 -12.18 2.65 26.67
C THR A 26 -11.12 3.54 27.32
N ASP A 27 -9.92 3.00 27.50
CA ASP A 27 -8.76 3.74 27.97
C ASP A 27 -8.05 4.48 26.83
N ALA A 28 -7.47 5.65 27.14
CA ALA A 28 -6.67 6.41 26.18
C ALA A 28 -5.47 5.60 25.64
N SER A 29 -4.94 4.66 26.44
CA SER A 29 -3.88 3.74 26.01
C SER A 29 -4.34 2.82 24.88
N VAL A 30 -5.55 2.28 24.96
CA VAL A 30 -6.15 1.42 23.92
C VAL A 30 -6.43 2.23 22.66
N ALA A 31 -6.98 3.43 22.80
CA ALA A 31 -7.23 4.32 21.65
C ALA A 31 -5.93 4.70 20.92
N ASN A 32 -4.87 5.03 21.66
CA ASN A 32 -3.57 5.33 21.07
C ASN A 32 -2.90 4.10 20.43
N ALA A 33 -3.05 2.92 21.05
CA ALA A 33 -2.59 1.66 20.47
C ALA A 33 -3.29 1.40 19.13
N LEU A 34 -4.62 1.54 19.08
CA LEU A 34 -5.40 1.40 17.85
C LEU A 34 -4.93 2.38 16.76
N ARG A 35 -4.70 3.65 17.10
CA ARG A 35 -4.14 4.64 16.16
C ARG A 35 -2.78 4.20 15.60
N ARG A 36 -1.91 3.63 16.44
CA ARG A 36 -0.57 3.17 16.00
C ARG A 36 -0.69 1.96 15.06
N VAL A 37 -1.52 0.99 15.41
CA VAL A 37 -1.79 -0.20 14.58
C VAL A 37 -2.36 0.21 13.22
N MET A 38 -3.32 1.14 13.19
CA MET A 38 -3.89 1.66 11.94
C MET A 38 -2.86 2.29 11.00
N ILE A 39 -1.78 2.86 11.53
CA ILE A 39 -0.72 3.52 10.73
C ILE A 39 0.36 2.53 10.31
N ALA A 40 0.74 1.60 11.20
CA ALA A 40 1.98 0.83 11.04
C ALA A 40 1.77 -0.65 10.70
N GLU A 41 0.62 -1.23 11.04
CA GLU A 41 0.41 -2.69 10.99
C GLU A 41 -0.69 -3.10 9.99
N VAL A 42 -1.22 -2.14 9.22
CA VAL A 42 -2.14 -2.46 8.13
C VAL A 42 -1.32 -2.96 6.93
N PRO A 43 -1.49 -4.23 6.50
CA PRO A 43 -0.73 -4.75 5.38
C PRO A 43 -1.16 -4.05 4.09
N THR A 44 -0.19 -3.56 3.33
CA THR A 44 -0.40 -2.85 2.06
C THR A 44 0.52 -3.41 0.97
N LEU A 45 0.10 -3.26 -0.29
CA LEU A 45 0.93 -3.60 -1.45
C LEU A 45 1.56 -2.32 -2.00
N ALA A 46 2.87 -2.33 -2.16
CA ALA A 46 3.64 -1.23 -2.75
C ALA A 46 4.73 -1.79 -3.67
N ILE A 47 5.27 -0.95 -4.54
CA ILE A 47 6.41 -1.30 -5.39
C ILE A 47 7.68 -1.25 -4.53
N ASP A 48 8.37 -2.38 -4.40
CA ASP A 48 9.58 -2.50 -3.58
C ASP A 48 10.86 -2.66 -4.43
N LEU A 49 10.79 -3.49 -5.48
CA LEU A 49 11.89 -3.71 -6.41
C LEU A 49 11.55 -3.14 -7.79
N VAL A 50 12.45 -2.32 -8.34
CA VAL A 50 12.36 -1.78 -9.70
C VAL A 50 13.61 -2.16 -10.48
N SER A 51 13.43 -2.80 -11.63
CA SER A 51 14.49 -3.11 -12.58
C SER A 51 14.38 -2.18 -13.78
N PHE A 52 15.48 -1.56 -14.18
CA PHE A 52 15.55 -0.70 -15.37
C PHE A 52 16.29 -1.44 -16.48
N GLU A 53 15.62 -1.65 -17.61
CA GLU A 53 16.29 -2.17 -18.82
C GLU A 53 16.96 -1.03 -19.60
N VAL A 54 16.23 0.06 -19.83
CA VAL A 54 16.71 1.25 -20.52
C VAL A 54 16.07 2.50 -19.89
N ASN A 55 16.90 3.39 -19.34
CA ASN A 55 16.48 4.74 -18.95
C ASN A 55 17.30 5.79 -19.71
N SER A 56 16.66 6.45 -20.68
CA SER A 56 17.21 7.59 -21.42
C SER A 56 16.63 8.94 -20.97
N SER A 57 15.88 8.94 -19.86
CA SER A 57 15.31 10.16 -19.31
C SER A 57 16.35 11.02 -18.60
N VAL A 58 15.97 12.25 -18.24
CA VAL A 58 16.82 13.17 -17.49
C VAL A 58 16.92 12.83 -15.99
N LEU A 59 16.07 11.93 -15.49
CA LEU A 59 16.03 11.53 -14.10
C LEU A 59 16.83 10.25 -13.92
N ASN A 60 17.63 10.19 -12.85
CA ASN A 60 18.35 8.98 -12.48
C ASN A 60 17.41 7.88 -11.99
N ASP A 61 17.87 6.64 -12.12
CA ASP A 61 17.10 5.43 -11.82
C ASP A 61 16.60 5.40 -10.37
N GLU A 62 17.43 5.79 -9.41
CA GLU A 62 17.07 5.76 -7.98
C GLU A 62 15.96 6.77 -7.66
N TYR A 63 15.96 7.92 -8.35
CA TYR A 63 14.92 8.92 -8.17
C TYR A 63 13.59 8.43 -8.76
N LEU A 64 13.63 7.76 -9.90
CA LEU A 64 12.43 7.14 -10.48
C LEU A 64 11.92 6.00 -9.59
N ALA A 65 12.79 5.09 -9.14
CA ALA A 65 12.44 3.98 -8.26
C ALA A 65 11.78 4.47 -6.97
N HIS A 66 12.37 5.48 -6.32
CA HIS A 66 11.81 6.06 -5.11
C HIS A 66 10.41 6.66 -5.34
N ARG A 67 10.20 7.35 -6.46
CA ARG A 67 8.89 7.91 -6.81
C ARG A 67 7.86 6.82 -7.12
N LEU A 68 8.27 5.75 -7.82
CA LEU A 68 7.42 4.62 -8.13
C LEU A 68 6.98 3.88 -6.85
N GLY A 69 7.88 3.72 -5.87
CA GLY A 69 7.56 3.11 -4.58
C GLY A 69 6.47 3.85 -3.78
N LEU A 70 6.30 5.15 -4.02
CA LEU A 70 5.28 5.98 -3.36
C LEU A 70 3.94 6.02 -4.09
N ILE A 71 3.81 5.38 -5.26
CA ILE A 71 2.54 5.30 -5.99
C ILE A 71 1.63 4.30 -5.29
N PRO A 72 0.45 4.72 -4.79
CA PRO A 72 -0.45 3.82 -4.09
C PRO A 72 -1.07 2.80 -5.04
N LEU A 73 -0.88 1.51 -4.77
CA LEU A 73 -1.53 0.43 -5.52
C LEU A 73 -2.88 0.07 -4.88
N ARG A 74 -3.92 -0.04 -5.72
CA ARG A 74 -5.24 -0.47 -5.24
C ARG A 74 -5.26 -1.99 -5.04
N SER A 75 -5.27 -2.42 -3.78
CA SER A 75 -5.33 -3.83 -3.36
C SER A 75 -6.70 -4.50 -3.55
N VAL A 76 -7.73 -3.74 -3.96
CA VAL A 76 -9.14 -4.17 -3.98
C VAL A 76 -9.67 -4.47 -5.39
N ASN A 77 -8.87 -4.23 -6.44
CA ASN A 77 -9.33 -4.52 -7.80
C ASN A 77 -9.33 -6.04 -8.05
N PRO A 78 -10.45 -6.64 -8.49
CA PRO A 78 -10.56 -8.08 -8.74
C PRO A 78 -9.61 -8.62 -9.83
N ARG A 79 -8.98 -7.74 -10.63
CA ARG A 79 -7.93 -8.13 -11.60
C ARG A 79 -6.58 -8.44 -10.95
N TYR A 80 -6.33 -7.92 -9.75
CA TYR A 80 -5.07 -8.12 -9.03
C TYR A 80 -5.32 -9.01 -7.79
N LYS A 81 -4.32 -9.79 -7.38
CA LYS A 81 -4.42 -10.58 -6.16
C LYS A 81 -4.63 -9.66 -4.96
N LYS A 82 -5.57 -10.01 -4.09
CA LYS A 82 -5.77 -9.27 -2.85
C LYS A 82 -4.53 -9.42 -1.98
N VAL A 83 -4.22 -8.40 -1.20
CA VAL A 83 -3.15 -8.47 -0.19
C VAL A 83 -3.35 -9.66 0.75
N ALA A 84 -4.60 -10.00 1.07
CA ALA A 84 -4.94 -11.16 1.90
C ALA A 84 -4.57 -12.53 1.28
N ASP A 85 -4.43 -12.61 -0.05
CA ASP A 85 -4.11 -13.85 -0.77
C ASP A 85 -2.60 -13.97 -1.06
N LEU A 86 -1.82 -12.93 -0.75
CA LEU A 86 -0.37 -12.90 -0.89
C LEU A 86 0.27 -13.24 0.45
N LYS A 87 1.31 -14.07 0.40
CA LYS A 87 2.20 -14.25 1.55
C LYS A 87 3.20 -13.09 1.59
N ASP A 88 3.60 -12.68 2.80
CA ASP A 88 4.79 -11.84 2.95
C ASP A 88 5.97 -12.59 2.30
N PHE A 89 6.83 -11.86 1.59
CA PHE A 89 8.02 -12.39 0.95
C PHE A 89 8.90 -13.16 1.94
N ARG A 90 8.97 -12.70 3.19
CA ARG A 90 9.74 -13.33 4.27
C ARG A 90 9.23 -14.71 4.69
N ASP A 91 7.94 -14.98 4.45
CA ASP A 91 7.26 -16.23 4.84
C ASP A 91 6.99 -17.14 3.62
N CYS A 92 7.57 -16.82 2.46
CA CYS A 92 7.38 -17.58 1.24
C CYS A 92 8.55 -18.55 1.00
N ASP A 93 8.24 -19.80 0.63
CA ASP A 93 9.22 -20.87 0.40
C ASP A 93 9.96 -20.76 -0.96
N CYS A 94 10.10 -19.57 -1.54
CA CYS A 94 10.74 -19.36 -2.84
C CYS A 94 12.08 -18.64 -2.70
N ASP A 95 13.01 -18.93 -3.62
CA ASP A 95 14.37 -18.36 -3.59
C ASP A 95 14.39 -16.85 -3.90
N SER A 96 13.39 -16.37 -4.63
CA SER A 96 13.25 -14.97 -5.04
C SER A 96 11.76 -14.61 -5.09
N HIS A 97 11.30 -13.92 -6.12
CA HIS A 97 9.92 -13.49 -6.25
C HIS A 97 9.10 -14.52 -7.04
N CYS A 98 7.93 -14.91 -6.52
CA CYS A 98 7.00 -15.78 -7.21
C CYS A 98 5.58 -15.21 -7.20
N SER A 99 4.69 -15.79 -8.00
CA SER A 99 3.29 -15.36 -8.11
C SER A 99 2.48 -15.44 -6.81
N ARG A 100 3.00 -16.07 -5.74
CA ARG A 100 2.36 -16.17 -4.42
C ARG A 100 2.77 -15.07 -3.43
N CYS A 101 3.91 -14.41 -3.66
CA CYS A 101 4.45 -13.41 -2.75
C CYS A 101 4.64 -12.02 -3.39
N SER A 102 4.55 -11.91 -4.72
CA SER A 102 4.70 -10.64 -5.43
C SER A 102 3.78 -10.52 -6.63
N VAL A 103 3.66 -9.29 -7.12
CA VAL A 103 2.97 -8.93 -8.37
C VAL A 103 3.98 -8.22 -9.25
N GLU A 104 4.05 -8.60 -10.51
CA GLU A 104 4.94 -7.98 -11.50
C GLU A 104 4.18 -6.91 -12.30
N LEU A 105 4.81 -5.75 -12.49
CA LEU A 105 4.29 -4.63 -13.26
C LEU A 105 5.35 -4.22 -14.29
N SER A 106 4.94 -4.02 -15.54
CA SER A 106 5.81 -3.60 -16.64
C SER A 106 5.42 -2.20 -17.12
N LEU A 107 6.41 -1.31 -17.30
CA LEU A 107 6.23 0.02 -17.86
C LEU A 107 7.17 0.21 -19.05
N ASP A 108 6.60 0.30 -20.26
CA ASP A 108 7.33 0.60 -21.49
C ASP A 108 6.77 1.87 -22.11
N VAL A 109 7.62 2.88 -22.26
CA VAL A 109 7.24 4.18 -22.81
C VAL A 109 8.36 4.76 -23.67
N SER A 110 8.01 5.13 -24.91
CA SER A 110 8.89 5.80 -25.86
C SER A 110 8.27 7.10 -26.39
N VAL A 111 9.12 8.11 -26.63
CA VAL A 111 8.68 9.42 -27.15
C VAL A 111 8.91 9.47 -28.66
N GLY A 112 7.83 9.40 -29.43
CA GLY A 112 7.87 9.49 -30.91
C GLY A 112 7.57 10.87 -31.51
N ARG A 113 7.29 11.90 -30.68
CA ARG A 113 6.84 13.24 -31.15
C ARG A 113 7.56 14.35 -30.40
N THR A 114 7.59 15.55 -30.99
CA THR A 114 8.19 16.78 -30.43
C THR A 114 7.45 17.37 -29.21
N ARG A 115 6.34 16.77 -28.76
CA ARG A 115 5.61 17.22 -27.56
C ARG A 115 6.07 16.44 -26.34
N PRO A 116 6.21 17.08 -25.18
CA PRO A 116 6.58 16.40 -23.95
C PRO A 116 5.51 15.37 -23.58
N LEU A 117 5.95 14.15 -23.28
CA LEU A 117 5.08 13.09 -22.79
C LEU A 117 5.04 13.14 -21.26
N LEU A 118 3.83 13.12 -20.69
CA LEU A 118 3.63 13.04 -19.25
C LEU A 118 3.27 11.61 -18.85
N LEU A 119 4.20 10.96 -18.18
CA LEU A 119 3.96 9.68 -17.49
C LEU A 119 3.05 9.93 -16.28
N ARG A 120 1.96 9.18 -16.18
CA ARG A 120 1.00 9.25 -15.07
C ARG A 120 0.95 7.90 -14.35
N GLY A 121 0.85 7.96 -13.03
CA GLY A 121 0.55 6.81 -12.16
C GLY A 121 -0.95 6.65 -11.94
#